data_AF-A0A162J1Q8-F1
#
_entry.id   AF-A0A162J1Q8-F1
#
_cell.length_a   1.000
_cell.length_b   1.000
_cell.length_c   1.000
_cell.angle_alpha   90.00
_cell.angle_beta   90.00
_cell.angle_gamma   90.00
#
_symmetry.space_group_name_H-M   'P 1'
#
loop_
_entity.id
_entity.type
_entity.pdbx_description
1 polymer ?
#
loop_
_entity_poly.entity_id
_entity_poly.type
_entity_poly.pdbx_seq_one_letter_code
_entity_poly.pdbx_strand_id
1 'polypeptide(L)'
;MGRLIYEPIWAPPAEPCTPAFPYRAGCSLAIRRHVPPPPFGRGYVRGDHHRPRADRGSRPDATQTEWCLAFPPQDNPLSPPHPDASVRTLHIVDQIACRDKIGSDDGHGAQVVRCRWGDNDDNNDDGKPGGPTTYYVAKIYDALYYRLHEWDGDTSDVTYTADRDYAVEAAAYERLCGAGVNGRYSPVYYGSWTFDVPVPAVSASRKPPKSAQHPQRPSLAHRPVRMILMEWIPGVSMQSYLDTNKIDELSPTRRLDILAKAMEATSYLEFHGVMHSDFAPRNVLVKDTAGADAGAATNTDTKVPDVYIIDFNASYVLDSPFYRDQRKQAGTLPMNPMHLFWNNTLQDFGRWVPLTYHRQRPVFNGWLHKKWSRAKGFLVANAAMREYYKLDSEFTYIPPE
;
A
#
# COMPACT_ATOMS: atom_id res chain seq x y z
N MET A 1 13.57 -13.07 24.85
CA MET A 1 12.16 -13.11 25.30
C MET A 1 11.47 -14.21 24.55
N GLY A 2 11.01 -15.25 25.25
CA GLY A 2 10.29 -16.36 24.63
C GLY A 2 9.00 -15.87 23.99
N ARG A 3 8.73 -16.28 22.74
CA ARG A 3 7.40 -16.15 22.15
C ARG A 3 6.45 -16.94 23.04
N LEU A 4 5.54 -16.26 23.72
CA LEU A 4 4.31 -16.89 24.19
C LEU A 4 3.63 -17.44 22.94
N ILE A 5 3.62 -18.76 22.80
CA ILE A 5 2.85 -19.45 21.78
C ILE A 5 1.40 -19.31 22.26
N TYR A 6 0.70 -18.28 21.79
CA TYR A 6 -0.75 -18.30 21.82
C TYR A 6 -1.17 -19.40 20.86
N GLU A 7 -1.74 -20.49 21.38
CA GLU A 7 -2.50 -21.41 20.54
C GLU A 7 -3.69 -20.60 19.97
N PRO A 8 -3.86 -20.53 18.64
CA PRO A 8 -4.98 -19.80 18.07
C PRO A 8 -6.29 -20.46 18.55
N ILE A 9 -7.15 -19.66 19.17
CA ILE A 9 -8.39 -20.08 19.82
C ILE A 9 -9.36 -20.73 18.80
N TRP A 10 -9.16 -20.49 17.50
CA TRP A 10 -9.91 -21.10 16.41
C TRP A 10 -9.15 -21.02 15.08
N ALA A 11 -9.36 -21.97 14.16
CA ALA A 11 -8.86 -21.91 12.79
C ALA A 11 -9.95 -22.44 11.83
N PRO A 12 -10.05 -21.93 10.59
CA PRO A 12 -11.01 -22.44 9.63
C PRO A 12 -10.69 -23.89 9.27
N PRO A 13 -11.69 -24.69 8.85
CA PRO A 13 -11.46 -26.01 8.31
C PRO A 13 -10.48 -25.97 7.13
N ALA A 14 -9.67 -27.03 7.02
CA ALA A 14 -8.74 -27.17 5.90
C ALA A 14 -9.47 -27.16 4.55
N GLU A 15 -8.86 -26.54 3.55
CA GLU A 15 -9.38 -26.50 2.18
C GLU A 15 -9.49 -27.93 1.61
N PRO A 16 -10.70 -28.40 1.22
CA PRO A 16 -10.87 -29.72 0.61
C PRO A 16 -10.10 -29.86 -0.72
N CYS A 17 -9.95 -28.73 -1.42
CA CYS A 17 -9.15 -28.60 -2.63
C CYS A 17 -8.54 -27.19 -2.63
N THR A 18 -7.24 -27.09 -2.38
CA THR A 18 -6.53 -25.80 -2.37
C THR A 18 -6.55 -25.19 -3.78
N PRO A 19 -7.13 -23.99 -3.97
CA PRO A 19 -7.05 -23.28 -5.24
C PRO A 19 -5.60 -23.03 -5.65
N ALA A 20 -5.29 -23.19 -6.95
CA ALA A 20 -3.96 -22.87 -7.47
C ALA A 20 -3.64 -21.38 -7.23
N PHE A 21 -2.40 -21.09 -6.81
CA PHE A 21 -1.95 -19.72 -6.58
C PHE A 21 -1.69 -19.01 -7.93
N PRO A 22 -2.50 -18.00 -8.32
CA PRO A 22 -2.47 -17.46 -9.67
C PRO A 22 -1.44 -16.34 -9.86
N TYR A 23 -0.81 -15.85 -8.79
CA TYR A 23 0.07 -14.69 -8.82
C TYR A 23 1.54 -15.10 -8.97
N ARG A 24 1.86 -15.91 -9.98
CA ARG A 24 3.21 -16.39 -10.28
C ARG A 24 3.73 -15.80 -11.59
N ALA A 25 5.06 -15.66 -11.70
CA ALA A 25 5.71 -15.28 -12.94
C ALA A 25 5.27 -16.20 -14.10
N GLY A 26 4.99 -15.61 -15.26
CA GLY A 26 4.47 -16.30 -16.45
C GLY A 26 2.95 -16.45 -16.50
N CYS A 27 2.22 -16.16 -15.41
CA CYS A 27 0.76 -16.15 -15.43
C CYS A 27 0.21 -14.84 -16.04
N SER A 28 -1.02 -14.90 -16.54
CA SER A 28 -1.76 -13.76 -17.09
C SER A 28 -3.06 -13.54 -16.35
N LEU A 29 -3.43 -12.27 -16.17
CA LEU A 29 -4.70 -11.85 -15.60
C LEU A 29 -5.51 -11.11 -16.66
N ALA A 30 -6.77 -11.50 -16.84
CA ALA A 30 -7.74 -10.78 -17.66
C ALA A 30 -8.46 -9.75 -16.77
N ILE A 31 -8.07 -8.48 -16.88
CA ILE A 31 -8.50 -7.42 -15.98
C ILE A 31 -9.42 -6.42 -16.70
N ARG A 32 -10.35 -5.83 -15.95
CA ARG A 32 -11.22 -4.73 -16.40
C ARG A 32 -11.19 -3.58 -15.42
N ARG A 33 -11.43 -2.36 -15.89
CA ARG A 33 -11.48 -1.18 -15.03
C ARG A 33 -12.56 -1.32 -13.96
N HIS A 34 -12.27 -0.77 -12.78
CA HIS A 34 -13.20 -0.78 -11.64
C HIS A 34 -13.29 0.61 -11.02
N VAL A 35 -14.49 1.00 -10.59
CA VAL A 35 -14.71 2.19 -9.77
C VAL A 35 -14.67 1.76 -8.31
N PRO A 36 -13.65 2.15 -7.52
CA PRO A 36 -13.55 1.73 -6.13
C PRO A 36 -14.76 2.25 -5.31
N PRO A 37 -15.20 1.51 -4.28
CA PRO A 37 -16.16 2.06 -3.33
C PRO A 37 -15.51 3.18 -2.50
N PRO A 38 -16.30 4.03 -1.85
CA PRO A 38 -15.78 5.00 -0.88
C PRO A 38 -14.90 4.34 0.19
N PRO A 39 -13.85 5.05 0.69
CA PRO A 39 -13.01 4.51 1.75
C PRO A 39 -13.82 4.30 3.04
N PHE A 40 -13.55 3.21 3.74
CA PHE A 40 -14.23 2.82 4.96
C PHE A 40 -13.27 2.20 5.98
N GLY A 41 -13.76 1.93 7.19
CA GLY A 41 -12.97 1.33 8.26
C GLY A 41 -12.59 2.32 9.35
N ARG A 42 -11.39 2.17 9.91
CA ARG A 42 -10.90 3.05 10.99
C ARG A 42 -10.83 4.49 10.48
N GLY A 43 -11.24 5.46 11.29
CA GLY A 43 -11.22 6.88 10.92
C GLY A 43 -12.35 7.33 9.98
N TYR A 44 -13.06 6.42 9.31
CA TYR A 44 -14.18 6.76 8.42
C TYR A 44 -15.54 6.60 9.12
N VAL A 45 -16.50 7.48 8.83
CA VAL A 45 -17.88 7.42 9.34
C VAL A 45 -18.59 6.21 8.78
N ARG A 46 -19.47 5.61 9.59
CA ARG A 46 -20.38 4.56 9.11
C ARG A 46 -21.62 5.27 8.55
N GLY A 47 -21.94 5.02 7.29
CA GLY A 47 -23.17 5.47 6.63
C GLY A 47 -23.75 4.36 5.76
N ASP A 48 -24.76 4.67 4.95
CA ASP A 48 -25.51 3.69 4.14
C ASP A 48 -24.65 2.91 3.12
N HIS A 49 -23.44 3.40 2.82
CA HIS A 49 -22.48 2.78 1.90
C HIS A 49 -21.42 1.92 2.61
N HIS A 50 -21.56 1.72 3.92
CA HIS A 50 -20.62 0.97 4.74
C HIS A 50 -20.67 -0.53 4.41
N ARG A 51 -19.51 -1.13 4.15
CA ARG A 51 -19.34 -2.58 4.18
C ARG A 51 -19.45 -3.06 5.63
N PRO A 52 -20.44 -3.88 6.03
CA PRO A 52 -20.45 -4.46 7.37
C PRO A 52 -19.33 -5.50 7.51
N ARG A 53 -18.75 -5.62 8.72
CA ARG A 53 -17.92 -6.78 9.06
C ARG A 53 -18.83 -8.00 9.21
N ALA A 54 -18.49 -9.09 8.54
CA ALA A 54 -19.14 -10.37 8.75
C ALA A 54 -18.55 -11.07 9.99
N ASP A 55 -19.41 -11.65 10.81
CA ASP A 55 -18.99 -12.38 12.00
C ASP A 55 -18.56 -13.81 11.62
N ARG A 56 -17.27 -14.11 11.78
CA ARG A 56 -16.72 -15.44 11.47
C ARG A 56 -17.38 -16.55 12.30
N GLY A 57 -17.84 -16.23 13.51
CA GLY A 57 -18.60 -17.14 14.37
C GLY A 57 -19.94 -17.57 13.78
N SER A 58 -20.50 -16.83 12.80
CA SER A 58 -21.75 -17.20 12.13
C SER A 58 -21.61 -18.38 11.17
N ARG A 59 -20.39 -18.71 10.74
CA ARG A 59 -20.09 -19.85 9.86
C ARG A 59 -18.79 -20.54 10.29
N PRO A 60 -18.78 -21.22 11.46
CA PRO A 60 -17.57 -21.80 12.03
C PRO A 60 -17.00 -22.94 11.17
N ASP A 61 -17.84 -23.58 10.36
CA ASP A 61 -17.45 -24.69 9.47
C ASP A 61 -17.09 -24.25 8.05
N ALA A 62 -17.08 -22.94 7.76
CA ALA A 62 -16.73 -22.43 6.44
C ALA A 62 -15.21 -22.35 6.26
N THR A 63 -14.73 -23.02 5.20
CA THR A 63 -13.37 -22.84 4.67
C THR A 63 -13.13 -21.38 4.29
N GLN A 64 -11.86 -21.00 4.09
CA GLN A 64 -11.54 -19.65 3.65
C GLN A 64 -12.12 -19.37 2.26
N THR A 65 -12.06 -20.36 1.37
CA THR A 65 -12.67 -20.26 0.04
C THR A 65 -14.19 -20.04 0.11
N GLU A 66 -14.92 -20.84 0.89
CA GLU A 66 -16.38 -20.67 1.06
C GLU A 66 -16.73 -19.31 1.67
N TRP A 67 -15.91 -18.82 2.60
CA TRP A 67 -16.08 -17.48 3.18
C TRP A 67 -15.91 -16.38 2.13
N CYS A 68 -14.85 -16.42 1.33
CA CYS A 68 -14.62 -15.45 0.26
C CYS A 68 -15.72 -15.48 -0.82
N LEU A 69 -16.28 -16.65 -1.13
CA LEU A 69 -17.42 -16.77 -2.05
C LEU A 69 -18.72 -16.21 -1.46
N ALA A 70 -18.93 -16.37 -0.14
CA ALA A 70 -20.12 -15.87 0.54
C ALA A 70 -20.11 -14.35 0.76
N PHE A 71 -18.93 -13.75 0.87
CA PHE A 71 -18.73 -12.33 1.17
C PHE A 71 -17.80 -11.65 0.14
N PRO A 72 -18.21 -11.54 -1.14
CA PRO A 72 -17.37 -10.96 -2.19
C PRO A 72 -17.02 -9.48 -1.94
N PRO A 73 -15.96 -8.94 -2.57
CA PRO A 73 -15.66 -7.50 -2.62
C PRO A 73 -16.87 -6.64 -2.99
N GLN A 74 -17.09 -5.53 -2.28
CA GLN A 74 -18.23 -4.64 -2.53
C GLN A 74 -18.00 -3.87 -3.84
N ASP A 75 -19.05 -3.76 -4.68
CA ASP A 75 -19.06 -2.80 -5.78
C ASP A 75 -19.44 -1.41 -5.27
N ASN A 76 -19.01 -0.35 -5.95
CA ASN A 76 -19.38 1.01 -5.55
C ASN A 76 -20.91 1.21 -5.70
N PRO A 77 -21.67 1.37 -4.59
CA PRO A 77 -23.12 1.51 -4.66
C PRO A 77 -23.56 2.91 -5.17
N LEU A 78 -22.63 3.87 -5.24
CA LEU A 78 -22.87 5.26 -5.59
C LEU A 78 -22.53 5.59 -7.04
N SER A 79 -22.00 4.64 -7.81
CA SER A 79 -21.50 4.94 -9.16
C SER A 79 -21.82 3.80 -10.13
N PRO A 80 -22.15 4.13 -11.39
CA PRO A 80 -22.26 3.13 -12.43
C PRO A 80 -20.91 2.40 -12.62
N PRO A 81 -20.91 1.23 -13.27
CA PRO A 81 -19.68 0.57 -13.68
C PRO A 81 -18.78 1.52 -14.47
N HIS A 82 -17.48 1.28 -14.43
CA HIS A 82 -16.52 2.10 -15.15
C HIS A 82 -16.89 2.15 -16.65
N PRO A 83 -16.86 3.33 -17.30
CA PRO A 83 -17.33 3.48 -18.68
C PRO A 83 -16.49 2.68 -19.68
N ASP A 84 -15.20 2.51 -19.41
CA ASP A 84 -14.35 1.56 -20.13
C ASP A 84 -14.61 0.13 -19.62
N ALA A 85 -15.32 -0.65 -20.44
CA ALA A 85 -15.61 -2.06 -20.20
C ALA A 85 -14.59 -3.01 -20.87
N SER A 86 -13.51 -2.49 -21.46
CA SER A 86 -12.50 -3.32 -22.12
C SER A 86 -11.83 -4.26 -21.13
N VAL A 87 -11.62 -5.50 -21.58
CA VAL A 87 -10.79 -6.48 -20.89
C VAL A 87 -9.39 -6.36 -21.44
N ARG A 88 -8.41 -6.26 -20.56
CA ARG A 88 -6.98 -6.20 -20.90
C ARG A 88 -6.26 -7.38 -20.29
N THR A 89 -5.25 -7.87 -20.99
CA THR A 89 -4.37 -8.91 -20.46
C THR A 89 -3.17 -8.27 -19.78
N LEU A 90 -2.90 -8.70 -18.55
CA LEU A 90 -1.72 -8.32 -17.78
C LEU A 90 -0.85 -9.56 -17.53
N HIS A 91 0.39 -9.55 -18.01
CA HIS A 91 1.35 -10.63 -17.77
C HIS A 91 2.17 -10.36 -16.52
N ILE A 92 2.22 -11.33 -15.62
CA ILE A 92 3.05 -11.29 -14.41
C ILE A 92 4.46 -11.69 -14.81
N VAL A 93 5.40 -10.78 -14.54
CA VAL A 93 6.82 -10.95 -14.83
C VAL A 93 7.54 -11.46 -13.59
N ASP A 94 7.28 -10.87 -12.42
CA ASP A 94 7.90 -11.27 -11.16
C ASP A 94 6.96 -11.13 -9.97
N GLN A 95 7.25 -11.90 -8.93
CA GLN A 95 6.64 -11.77 -7.62
C GLN A 95 7.48 -10.82 -6.78
N ILE A 96 6.89 -9.70 -6.32
CA ILE A 96 7.58 -8.74 -5.46
C ILE A 96 7.34 -9.13 -3.99
N ALA A 97 6.07 -9.33 -3.63
CA ALA A 97 5.66 -9.72 -2.29
C ALA A 97 4.40 -10.58 -2.37
N CYS A 98 4.60 -11.91 -2.39
CA CYS A 98 3.53 -12.89 -2.54
C CYS A 98 3.63 -13.99 -1.48
N ARG A 99 2.49 -14.48 -1.00
CA ARG A 99 2.40 -15.66 -0.14
C ARG A 99 1.19 -16.51 -0.53
N ASP A 100 1.43 -17.80 -0.74
CA ASP A 100 0.43 -18.77 -1.23
C ASP A 100 -0.27 -19.57 -0.11
N LYS A 101 -0.08 -19.17 1.15
CA LYS A 101 -0.67 -19.85 2.31
C LYS A 101 -2.09 -19.37 2.61
N ILE A 102 -3.07 -20.14 2.15
CA ILE A 102 -4.49 -19.93 2.45
C ILE A 102 -4.79 -20.35 3.89
N GLY A 103 -5.63 -19.57 4.58
CA GLY A 103 -6.13 -19.94 5.91
C GLY A 103 -5.01 -20.05 6.94
N SER A 104 -4.04 -19.13 6.92
CA SER A 104 -2.92 -19.14 7.86
C SER A 104 -2.64 -17.76 8.44
N ASP A 105 -1.99 -17.73 9.61
CA ASP A 105 -1.48 -16.49 10.20
C ASP A 105 -0.25 -15.92 9.49
N ASP A 106 0.36 -16.74 8.63
CA ASP A 106 1.45 -16.33 7.75
C ASP A 106 0.98 -15.53 6.53
N GLY A 107 -0.32 -15.21 6.42
CA GLY A 107 -0.88 -14.36 5.37
C GLY A 107 -0.17 -13.01 5.26
N HIS A 108 0.01 -12.54 4.02
CA HIS A 108 0.71 -11.28 3.70
C HIS A 108 -0.23 -10.07 3.63
N GLY A 109 -1.54 -10.31 3.43
CA GLY A 109 -2.47 -9.29 2.96
C GLY A 109 -2.43 -9.21 1.43
N ALA A 110 -2.32 -8.00 0.89
CA ALA A 110 -2.25 -7.80 -0.56
C ALA A 110 -1.02 -8.49 -1.17
N GLN A 111 -1.20 -9.03 -2.38
CA GLN A 111 -0.16 -9.65 -3.19
C GLN A 111 0.41 -8.60 -4.15
N VAL A 112 1.73 -8.53 -4.28
CA VAL A 112 2.39 -7.50 -5.10
C VAL A 112 3.23 -8.17 -6.17
N VAL A 113 2.96 -7.83 -7.43
CA VAL A 113 3.64 -8.40 -8.59
C VAL A 113 4.11 -7.33 -9.56
N ARG A 114 5.24 -7.58 -10.23
CA ARG A 114 5.70 -6.80 -11.39
C ARG A 114 5.08 -7.37 -12.65
N CYS A 115 4.58 -6.51 -13.52
CA CYS A 115 3.79 -6.93 -14.67
C CYS A 115 3.94 -6.01 -15.88
N ARG A 116 3.45 -6.44 -17.03
CA ARG A 116 3.37 -5.67 -18.29
C ARG A 116 2.07 -5.97 -19.03
N TRP A 117 1.62 -5.07 -19.89
CA TRP A 117 0.48 -5.33 -20.77
C TRP A 117 0.77 -6.48 -21.74
N GLY A 118 -0.26 -7.26 -22.08
CA GLY A 118 -0.14 -8.32 -23.08
C GLY A 118 -0.08 -7.85 -24.51
N ASP A 119 -0.67 -6.69 -24.79
CA ASP A 119 -0.86 -6.23 -26.18
C ASP A 119 0.20 -5.21 -26.64
N ASN A 120 1.35 -5.09 -25.96
CA ASN A 120 2.46 -4.22 -26.41
C ASN A 120 3.83 -4.80 -26.05
N ASP A 121 4.45 -5.45 -27.05
CA ASP A 121 5.88 -5.30 -27.38
C ASP A 121 6.24 -5.86 -28.77
N ASP A 122 5.41 -6.71 -29.39
CA ASP A 122 5.77 -7.34 -30.68
C ASP A 122 5.09 -6.72 -31.92
N ASN A 123 4.05 -5.91 -31.77
CA ASN A 123 3.36 -5.30 -32.91
C ASN A 123 3.13 -3.79 -32.71
N ASN A 124 4.20 -3.01 -32.90
CA ASN A 124 4.02 -1.68 -33.47
C ASN A 124 3.51 -1.89 -34.91
N ASP A 125 2.27 -1.48 -35.18
CA ASP A 125 1.59 -1.48 -36.49
C ASP A 125 2.27 -0.60 -37.57
N ASP A 126 3.52 -0.17 -37.34
CA ASP A 126 4.30 0.74 -38.17
C ASP A 126 5.73 0.24 -38.47
N GLY A 127 6.07 -1.03 -38.15
CA GLY A 127 7.39 -1.59 -38.48
C GLY A 127 8.58 -0.88 -37.83
N LYS A 128 8.33 -0.06 -36.79
CA LYS A 128 9.39 0.57 -35.99
C LYS A 128 9.76 -0.34 -34.82
N PRO A 129 11.07 -0.53 -34.55
CA PRO A 129 11.51 -1.31 -33.39
C PRO A 129 10.78 -0.83 -32.13
N GLY A 130 10.21 -1.79 -31.39
CA GLY A 130 9.38 -1.57 -30.22
C GLY A 130 10.03 -0.59 -29.25
N GLY A 131 9.22 0.33 -28.72
CA GLY A 131 9.68 1.19 -27.62
C GLY A 131 10.12 0.34 -26.41
N PRO A 132 10.78 0.93 -25.42
CA PRO A 132 11.16 0.20 -24.22
C PRO A 132 9.91 -0.40 -23.54
N THR A 133 9.98 -1.70 -23.20
CA THR A 133 8.95 -2.41 -22.43
C THR A 133 8.60 -1.62 -21.17
N THR A 134 7.33 -1.23 -21.05
CA THR A 134 6.85 -0.54 -19.84
C THR A 134 6.40 -1.56 -18.79
N TYR A 135 6.97 -1.44 -17.60
CA TYR A 135 6.61 -2.28 -16.45
C TYR A 135 5.70 -1.54 -15.48
N TYR A 136 4.87 -2.31 -14.80
CA TYR A 136 3.91 -1.87 -13.80
C TYR A 136 4.03 -2.72 -12.54
N VAL A 137 3.47 -2.21 -11.45
CA VAL A 137 3.21 -2.99 -10.24
C VAL A 137 1.71 -3.16 -10.10
N ALA A 138 1.26 -4.41 -9.99
CA ALA A 138 -0.10 -4.72 -9.58
C ALA A 138 -0.10 -5.09 -8.10
N LYS A 139 -0.89 -4.36 -7.31
CA LYS A 139 -1.19 -4.70 -5.92
C LYS A 139 -2.60 -5.27 -5.85
N ILE A 140 -2.69 -6.53 -5.46
CA ILE A 140 -3.86 -7.40 -5.63
C ILE A 140 -4.43 -7.75 -4.24
N TYR A 141 -5.69 -7.40 -4.02
CA TYR A 141 -6.39 -7.55 -2.73
C TYR A 141 -7.26 -8.81 -2.76
N ASP A 142 -6.63 -9.98 -2.88
CA ASP A 142 -7.34 -11.26 -2.83
C ASP A 142 -7.46 -11.74 -1.38
N ALA A 143 -8.67 -11.57 -0.82
CA ALA A 143 -9.02 -11.94 0.55
C ALA A 143 -8.69 -13.40 0.90
N LEU A 144 -8.58 -14.29 -0.09
CA LEU A 144 -8.22 -15.69 0.13
C LEU A 144 -6.82 -15.84 0.76
N TYR A 145 -5.90 -14.91 0.50
CA TYR A 145 -4.51 -14.91 0.98
C TYR A 145 -4.25 -13.91 2.10
N TYR A 146 -5.31 -13.31 2.66
CA TYR A 146 -5.22 -12.45 3.83
C TYR A 146 -5.07 -13.27 5.12
N ARG A 147 -4.43 -12.65 6.12
CA ARG A 147 -4.16 -13.25 7.43
C ARG A 147 -5.48 -13.54 8.17
N LEU A 148 -5.55 -14.70 8.80
CA LEU A 148 -6.73 -15.12 9.57
C LEU A 148 -6.93 -14.35 10.87
N HIS A 149 -5.88 -14.10 11.63
CA HIS A 149 -6.00 -13.39 12.90
C HIS A 149 -5.50 -11.95 12.80
N GLU A 150 -6.21 -11.04 13.47
CA GLU A 150 -5.70 -9.70 13.77
C GLU A 150 -4.54 -9.81 14.79
N TRP A 151 -3.80 -8.73 15.03
CA TRP A 151 -2.59 -8.78 15.87
C TRP A 151 -2.87 -9.04 17.35
N ASP A 152 -4.11 -8.85 17.80
CA ASP A 152 -4.60 -9.18 19.13
C ASP A 152 -5.05 -10.64 19.27
N GLY A 153 -5.03 -11.42 18.18
CA GLY A 153 -5.42 -12.82 18.16
C GLY A 153 -6.90 -13.06 17.81
N ASP A 154 -7.69 -12.00 17.58
CA ASP A 154 -9.09 -12.14 17.18
C ASP A 154 -9.22 -12.61 15.73
N THR A 155 -10.27 -13.38 15.44
CA THR A 155 -10.54 -13.84 14.08
C THR A 155 -10.89 -12.66 13.17
N SER A 156 -10.14 -12.49 12.08
CA SER A 156 -10.33 -11.42 11.11
C SER A 156 -11.37 -11.80 10.05
N ASP A 157 -12.27 -10.86 9.75
CA ASP A 157 -13.01 -10.89 8.48
C ASP A 157 -12.07 -10.45 7.35
N VAL A 158 -11.38 -11.44 6.78
CA VAL A 158 -10.43 -11.24 5.68
C VAL A 158 -11.03 -10.51 4.47
N THR A 159 -12.33 -10.67 4.22
CA THR A 159 -12.99 -10.06 3.07
C THR A 159 -13.23 -8.57 3.31
N TYR A 160 -13.62 -8.22 4.53
CA TYR A 160 -13.68 -6.84 4.98
C TYR A 160 -12.31 -6.19 4.96
N THR A 161 -11.28 -6.87 5.48
CA THR A 161 -9.92 -6.31 5.55
C THR A 161 -9.34 -6.06 4.15
N ALA A 162 -9.47 -7.01 3.23
CA ALA A 162 -8.99 -6.84 1.86
C ALA A 162 -9.69 -5.69 1.12
N ASP A 163 -11.01 -5.59 1.25
CA ASP A 163 -11.79 -4.56 0.58
C ASP A 163 -11.58 -3.17 1.22
N ARG A 164 -11.35 -3.13 2.53
CA ARG A 164 -10.96 -1.90 3.25
C ARG A 164 -9.62 -1.38 2.72
N ASP A 165 -8.61 -2.26 2.69
CA ASP A 165 -7.28 -1.90 2.23
C ASP A 165 -7.32 -1.36 0.79
N TYR A 166 -8.06 -2.05 -0.08
CA TYR A 166 -8.28 -1.62 -1.46
C TYR A 166 -8.95 -0.25 -1.55
N ALA A 167 -10.08 -0.05 -0.85
CA ALA A 167 -10.86 1.18 -0.93
C ALA A 167 -10.10 2.40 -0.38
N VAL A 168 -9.40 2.23 0.75
CA VAL A 168 -8.59 3.29 1.36
C VAL A 168 -7.42 3.67 0.45
N GLU A 169 -6.68 2.69 -0.06
CA GLU A 169 -5.52 2.95 -0.90
C GLU A 169 -5.91 3.55 -2.25
N ALA A 170 -6.98 3.05 -2.89
CA ALA A 170 -7.51 3.62 -4.12
C ALA A 170 -7.95 5.07 -3.93
N ALA A 171 -8.67 5.37 -2.85
CA ALA A 171 -9.11 6.74 -2.54
C ALA A 171 -7.94 7.71 -2.34
N ALA A 172 -6.85 7.26 -1.71
CA ALA A 172 -5.65 8.07 -1.55
C ALA A 172 -5.01 8.41 -2.91
N TYR A 173 -4.84 7.43 -3.78
CA TYR A 173 -4.28 7.68 -5.12
C TYR A 173 -5.22 8.53 -6.00
N GLU A 174 -6.53 8.30 -5.96
CA GLU A 174 -7.51 9.13 -6.67
C GLU A 174 -7.47 10.58 -6.18
N ARG A 175 -7.30 10.80 -4.87
CA ARG A 175 -7.15 12.14 -4.30
C ARG A 175 -5.89 12.85 -4.80
N LEU A 176 -4.76 12.15 -4.89
CA LEU A 176 -3.51 12.69 -5.42
C LEU A 176 -3.60 12.97 -6.92
N CYS A 177 -4.31 12.13 -7.68
CA CYS A 177 -4.63 12.38 -9.08
C CYS A 177 -5.46 13.65 -9.24
N GLY A 178 -6.53 13.80 -8.45
CA GLY A 178 -7.37 15.00 -8.46
C GLY A 178 -6.63 16.27 -8.04
N ALA A 179 -5.60 16.16 -7.20
CA ALA A 179 -4.70 17.27 -6.86
C ALA A 179 -3.66 17.60 -7.94
N GLY A 180 -3.55 16.81 -9.01
CA GLY A 180 -2.56 17.01 -10.07
C GLY A 180 -1.12 16.66 -9.67
N VAL A 181 -0.93 15.78 -8.67
CA VAL A 181 0.39 15.38 -8.15
C VAL A 181 0.66 13.88 -8.29
N ASN A 182 -0.08 13.20 -9.16
CA ASN A 182 0.14 11.79 -9.49
C ASN A 182 1.60 11.55 -9.96
N GLY A 183 2.29 10.55 -9.39
CA GLY A 183 3.68 10.26 -9.73
C GLY A 183 4.74 11.14 -9.07
N ARG A 184 4.34 12.19 -8.32
CA ARG A 184 5.31 13.17 -7.76
C ARG A 184 5.93 12.73 -6.43
N TYR A 185 5.11 12.22 -5.53
CA TYR A 185 5.51 11.80 -4.17
C TYR A 185 5.29 10.31 -3.91
N SER A 186 4.54 9.67 -4.81
CA SER A 186 4.19 8.26 -4.85
C SER A 186 4.23 7.80 -6.31
N PRO A 187 4.25 6.48 -6.60
CA PRO A 187 4.24 5.98 -7.97
C PRO A 187 3.04 6.50 -8.77
N VAL A 188 3.18 6.65 -10.10
CA VAL A 188 2.03 7.00 -10.95
C VAL A 188 0.94 5.94 -10.79
N TYR A 189 -0.26 6.38 -10.42
CA TYR A 189 -1.46 5.55 -10.37
C TYR A 189 -2.08 5.41 -11.76
N TYR A 190 -2.19 4.18 -12.23
CA TYR A 190 -2.86 3.84 -13.50
C TYR A 190 -4.30 3.38 -13.31
N GLY A 191 -4.82 3.45 -12.08
CA GLY A 191 -6.22 3.22 -11.76
C GLY A 191 -6.53 1.90 -11.06
N SER A 192 -7.82 1.73 -10.80
CA SER A 192 -8.44 0.57 -10.16
C SER A 192 -8.93 -0.45 -11.17
N TRP A 193 -8.75 -1.73 -10.86
CA TRP A 193 -9.11 -2.84 -11.73
C TRP A 193 -9.71 -4.00 -10.93
N THR A 194 -10.43 -4.87 -11.63
CA THR A 194 -11.00 -6.11 -11.10
C THR A 194 -10.83 -7.24 -12.10
N PHE A 195 -10.77 -8.47 -11.61
CA PHE A 195 -10.73 -9.69 -12.42
C PHE A 195 -11.32 -10.87 -11.66
N ASP A 196 -11.65 -11.94 -12.37
CA ASP A 196 -12.30 -13.12 -11.82
C ASP A 196 -11.32 -14.29 -11.72
N VAL A 197 -11.15 -14.85 -10.52
CA VAL A 197 -10.28 -16.01 -10.31
C VAL A 197 -11.14 -17.27 -10.16
N PRO A 198 -10.88 -18.33 -10.94
CA PRO A 198 -11.63 -19.58 -10.83
C PRO A 198 -11.42 -20.26 -9.47
N VAL A 199 -12.46 -20.91 -8.98
CA VAL A 199 -12.47 -21.71 -7.76
C VAL A 199 -12.84 -23.16 -8.11
N PRO A 200 -12.10 -24.17 -7.61
CA PRO A 200 -12.43 -25.57 -7.84
C PRO A 200 -13.86 -25.92 -7.38
N ALA A 201 -14.58 -26.72 -8.18
CA ALA A 201 -16.00 -27.01 -7.98
C ALA A 201 -16.35 -27.71 -6.65
N VAL A 202 -15.39 -28.36 -6.00
CA VAL A 202 -15.60 -29.14 -4.77
C VAL A 202 -15.93 -28.23 -3.57
N SER A 203 -15.45 -26.97 -3.58
CA SER A 203 -15.72 -26.00 -2.52
C SER A 203 -17.13 -25.37 -2.61
N ALA A 204 -17.86 -25.60 -3.71
CA ALA A 204 -19.22 -25.07 -3.91
C ALA A 204 -20.33 -26.06 -3.46
N SER A 205 -19.98 -27.28 -3.03
CA SER A 205 -20.95 -28.35 -2.78
C SER A 205 -20.87 -28.92 -1.37
N ARG A 206 -21.44 -28.22 -0.39
CA ARG A 206 -22.04 -28.85 0.80
C ARG A 206 -23.56 -28.62 0.77
N LYS A 207 -24.22 -29.56 0.08
CA LYS A 207 -25.66 -29.80 -0.15
C LYS A 207 -26.43 -28.76 -1.00
N PRO A 208 -26.87 -29.12 -2.23
CA PRO A 208 -28.00 -28.43 -2.85
C PRO A 208 -29.29 -28.73 -2.08
N PRO A 209 -30.28 -27.81 -2.04
CA PRO A 209 -31.63 -28.15 -1.61
C PRO A 209 -32.16 -29.33 -2.45
N LYS A 210 -32.88 -30.25 -1.80
CA LYS A 210 -33.44 -31.46 -2.40
C LYS A 210 -34.53 -31.15 -3.43
N SER A 211 -34.18 -30.57 -4.58
CA SER A 211 -35.07 -30.42 -5.74
C SER A 211 -34.32 -29.91 -6.98
N ALA A 212 -33.43 -30.72 -7.55
CA ALA A 212 -33.05 -30.57 -8.96
C ALA A 212 -32.35 -31.85 -9.45
N GLN A 213 -33.10 -32.73 -10.10
CA GLN A 213 -32.57 -33.82 -10.90
C GLN A 213 -32.15 -33.25 -12.26
N HIS A 214 -30.87 -32.93 -12.43
CA HIS A 214 -30.17 -33.01 -13.72
C HIS A 214 -28.65 -32.96 -13.45
N PRO A 215 -27.83 -33.82 -14.07
CA PRO A 215 -26.38 -33.78 -13.92
C PRO A 215 -25.84 -32.61 -14.74
N GLN A 216 -25.83 -31.41 -14.16
CA GLN A 216 -25.07 -30.30 -14.73
C GLN A 216 -23.57 -30.55 -14.50
N ARG A 217 -22.77 -30.36 -15.55
CA ARG A 217 -21.31 -30.22 -15.45
C ARG A 217 -21.00 -29.28 -14.28
N PRO A 218 -20.01 -29.59 -13.43
CA PRO A 218 -19.63 -28.66 -12.36
C PRO A 218 -19.23 -27.32 -12.98
N SER A 219 -20.03 -26.28 -12.77
CA SER A 219 -19.65 -24.91 -13.13
C SER A 219 -18.54 -24.48 -12.17
N LEU A 220 -17.44 -23.96 -12.70
CA LEU A 220 -16.44 -23.30 -11.87
C LEU A 220 -17.09 -22.05 -11.30
N ALA A 221 -17.13 -21.94 -9.97
CA ALA A 221 -17.41 -20.67 -9.34
C ALA A 221 -16.22 -19.73 -9.59
N HIS A 222 -16.48 -18.44 -9.73
CA HIS A 222 -15.46 -17.42 -9.83
C HIS A 222 -15.56 -16.50 -8.63
N ARG A 223 -14.42 -16.05 -8.10
CA ARG A 223 -14.37 -14.98 -7.11
C ARG A 223 -13.81 -13.71 -7.75
N PRO A 224 -14.48 -12.55 -7.60
CA PRO A 224 -13.93 -11.30 -8.06
C PRO A 224 -12.80 -10.84 -7.12
N VAL A 225 -11.73 -10.30 -7.69
CA VAL A 225 -10.55 -9.81 -6.97
C VAL A 225 -10.27 -8.37 -7.42
N ARG A 226 -10.04 -7.48 -6.44
CA ARG A 226 -9.71 -6.08 -6.69
C ARG A 226 -8.21 -5.89 -6.77
N MET A 227 -7.77 -4.94 -7.58
CA MET A 227 -6.38 -4.53 -7.64
C MET A 227 -6.24 -3.06 -8.02
N ILE A 228 -5.06 -2.52 -7.72
CA ILE A 228 -4.60 -1.26 -8.29
C ILE A 228 -3.37 -1.50 -9.15
N LEU A 229 -3.22 -0.69 -10.20
CA LEU A 229 -2.04 -0.69 -11.06
C LEU A 229 -1.27 0.61 -10.86
N MET A 230 0.04 0.50 -10.65
CA MET A 230 0.92 1.64 -10.43
C MET A 230 2.24 1.50 -11.20
N GLU A 231 2.99 2.59 -11.30
CA GLU A 231 4.32 2.63 -11.91
C GLU A 231 5.29 1.65 -11.25
N TRP A 232 6.04 0.92 -12.06
CA TRP A 232 7.23 0.24 -11.58
C TRP A 232 8.36 1.25 -11.38
N ILE A 233 8.71 1.47 -10.12
CA ILE A 233 9.88 2.26 -9.76
C ILE A 233 11.06 1.30 -9.58
N PRO A 234 12.13 1.40 -10.40
CA PRO A 234 13.34 0.59 -10.22
C PRO A 234 14.11 1.09 -9.00
N GLY A 235 13.65 0.68 -7.82
CA GLY A 235 14.20 1.08 -6.53
C GLY A 235 13.95 0.01 -5.48
N VAL A 236 14.52 0.23 -4.30
CA VAL A 236 14.34 -0.67 -3.15
C VAL A 236 13.85 0.13 -1.95
N SER A 237 13.13 -0.52 -1.04
CA SER A 237 12.64 0.16 0.16
C SER A 237 13.78 0.53 1.10
N MET A 238 13.58 1.56 1.93
CA MET A 238 14.51 1.89 3.01
C MET A 238 14.69 0.70 3.97
N GLN A 239 13.65 -0.13 4.17
CA GLN A 239 13.77 -1.38 4.93
C GLN A 239 14.75 -2.36 4.28
N SER A 240 14.74 -2.50 2.96
CA SER A 240 15.64 -3.42 2.25
C SER A 240 17.13 -3.08 2.50
N TYR A 241 17.49 -1.80 2.61
CA TYR A 241 18.84 -1.39 3.01
C TYR A 241 19.21 -1.86 4.43
N LEU A 242 18.25 -1.90 5.35
CA LEU A 242 18.46 -2.43 6.70
C LEU A 242 18.64 -3.95 6.66
N ASP A 243 17.76 -4.65 5.94
CA ASP A 243 17.74 -6.11 5.87
C ASP A 243 18.97 -6.68 5.16
N THR A 244 19.50 -5.96 4.16
CA THR A 244 20.67 -6.35 3.37
C THR A 244 21.99 -5.76 3.89
N ASN A 245 21.95 -5.00 4.99
CA ASN A 245 23.09 -4.23 5.53
C ASN A 245 23.72 -3.18 4.60
N LYS A 246 23.14 -2.94 3.40
CA LYS A 246 23.59 -1.87 2.49
C LYS A 246 23.51 -0.47 3.10
N ILE A 247 22.74 -0.30 4.18
CA ILE A 247 22.71 0.96 4.92
C ILE A 247 24.10 1.39 5.40
N ASP A 248 24.99 0.45 5.70
CA ASP A 248 26.34 0.73 6.20
C ASP A 248 27.26 1.33 5.13
N GLU A 249 26.91 1.16 3.85
CA GLU A 249 27.61 1.76 2.71
C GLU A 249 27.29 3.25 2.55
N LEU A 250 26.20 3.73 3.17
CA LEU A 250 25.81 5.14 3.13
C LEU A 250 26.38 5.90 4.32
N SER A 251 26.96 7.08 4.07
CA SER A 251 27.36 7.98 5.15
C SER A 251 26.15 8.46 5.96
N PRO A 252 26.29 8.76 7.26
CA PRO A 252 25.19 9.26 8.10
C PRO A 252 24.50 10.51 7.52
N THR A 253 25.27 11.44 6.95
CA THR A 253 24.72 12.60 6.21
C THR A 253 23.81 12.16 5.06
N ARG A 254 24.26 11.20 4.25
CA ARG A 254 23.50 10.71 3.09
C ARG A 254 22.20 10.03 3.51
N ARG A 255 22.22 9.24 4.58
CA ARG A 255 21.02 8.60 5.15
C ARG A 255 19.98 9.63 5.56
N LEU A 256 20.42 10.68 6.25
CA LEU A 256 19.55 11.77 6.70
C LEU A 256 19.03 12.62 5.55
N ASP A 257 19.80 12.81 4.48
CA ASP A 257 19.31 13.53 3.30
C ASP A 257 18.21 12.76 2.55
N ILE A 258 18.33 11.43 2.46
CA ILE A 258 17.27 10.56 1.91
C ILE A 258 16.02 10.60 2.81
N LEU A 259 16.21 10.46 4.12
CA LEU A 259 15.12 10.57 5.10
C LEU A 259 14.43 11.93 5.03
N ALA A 260 15.19 13.02 4.89
CA ALA A 260 14.67 14.37 4.76
C ALA A 260 13.73 14.50 3.55
N LYS A 261 14.10 13.94 2.39
CA LYS A 261 13.18 13.91 1.23
C LYS A 261 11.89 13.14 1.52
N ALA A 262 11.97 12.02 2.26
CA ALA A 262 10.78 11.23 2.61
C ALA A 262 9.85 11.98 3.59
N MET A 263 10.44 12.73 4.52
CA MET A 263 9.71 13.61 5.43
C MET A 263 9.04 14.78 4.68
N GLU A 264 9.75 15.39 3.72
CA GLU A 264 9.19 16.42 2.83
C GLU A 264 8.03 15.87 2.01
N ALA A 265 8.17 14.67 1.43
CA ALA A 265 7.10 14.00 0.69
C ALA A 265 5.86 13.79 1.58
N THR A 266 6.04 13.36 2.84
CA THR A 266 4.94 13.22 3.81
C THR A 266 4.23 14.55 4.07
N SER A 267 4.98 15.64 4.26
CA SER A 267 4.42 17.00 4.41
C SER A 267 3.57 17.41 3.20
N TYR A 268 4.02 17.10 1.98
CA TYR A 268 3.27 17.42 0.77
C TYR A 268 2.06 16.51 0.56
N LEU A 269 2.14 15.22 0.92
CA LEU A 269 0.98 14.32 0.87
C LEU A 269 -0.14 14.84 1.77
N GLU A 270 0.17 15.22 3.02
CA GLU A 270 -0.82 15.78 3.94
C GLU A 270 -1.38 17.11 3.40
N PHE A 271 -0.53 17.96 2.83
CA PHE A 271 -0.96 19.18 2.15
C PHE A 271 -1.90 18.92 0.98
N HIS A 272 -1.74 17.81 0.26
CA HIS A 272 -2.64 17.39 -0.82
C HIS A 272 -3.82 16.53 -0.33
N GLY A 273 -4.06 16.51 0.99
CA GLY A 273 -5.23 15.89 1.60
C GLY A 273 -5.09 14.40 1.90
N VAL A 274 -3.88 13.84 1.86
CA VAL A 274 -3.60 12.43 2.15
C VAL A 274 -2.64 12.30 3.33
N MET A 275 -3.15 11.81 4.46
CA MET A 275 -2.31 11.44 5.61
C MET A 275 -1.93 9.97 5.51
N HIS A 276 -0.65 9.64 5.34
CA HIS A 276 -0.20 8.26 5.11
C HIS A 276 -0.52 7.31 6.29
N SER A 277 -0.37 7.80 7.52
CA SER A 277 -0.61 7.08 8.78
C SER A 277 0.19 5.79 9.04
N ASP A 278 1.06 5.39 8.10
CA ASP A 278 2.06 4.33 8.30
C ASP A 278 3.44 4.70 7.72
N PHE A 279 4.00 5.83 8.17
CA PHE A 279 5.31 6.30 7.69
C PHE A 279 6.44 5.48 8.32
N ALA A 280 6.91 4.46 7.60
CA ALA A 280 7.92 3.51 8.03
C ALA A 280 8.88 3.15 6.87
N PRO A 281 10.09 2.61 7.14
CA PRO A 281 11.07 2.32 6.08
C PRO A 281 10.60 1.37 4.99
N ARG A 282 9.70 0.44 5.32
CA ARG A 282 9.10 -0.49 4.36
C ARG A 282 8.24 0.21 3.30
N ASN A 283 7.75 1.40 3.62
CA ASN A 283 6.81 2.20 2.82
C ASN A 283 7.50 3.39 2.12
N VAL A 284 8.84 3.43 2.12
CA VAL A 284 9.61 4.46 1.41
C VAL A 284 10.55 3.77 0.42
N LEU A 285 10.29 3.92 -0.87
CA LEU A 285 11.17 3.47 -1.94
C LEU A 285 12.25 4.51 -2.22
N VAL A 286 13.48 4.05 -2.36
CA VAL A 286 14.62 4.83 -2.84
C VAL A 286 14.91 4.36 -4.27
N LYS A 287 14.71 5.25 -5.25
CA LYS A 287 14.95 4.95 -6.67
C LYS A 287 16.44 4.80 -6.90
N ASP A 288 16.85 3.66 -7.44
CA ASP A 288 18.24 3.42 -7.77
C ASP A 288 18.58 4.16 -9.07
N THR A 289 19.48 5.15 -8.98
CA THR A 289 19.94 5.90 -10.15
C THR A 289 21.08 5.20 -10.87
N ALA A 290 21.67 4.14 -10.30
CA ALA A 290 22.85 3.48 -10.88
C ALA A 290 22.50 2.54 -12.05
N GLY A 291 21.24 2.10 -12.18
CA GLY A 291 20.82 1.13 -13.20
C GLY A 291 20.49 1.70 -14.59
N ALA A 292 20.30 3.01 -14.72
CA ALA A 292 19.91 3.63 -16.00
C ALA A 292 21.11 4.22 -16.78
N ASP A 293 22.20 4.56 -16.10
CA ASP A 293 23.33 5.32 -16.66
C ASP A 293 24.68 4.59 -16.49
N ALA A 294 24.70 3.26 -16.64
CA ALA A 294 25.93 2.47 -16.61
C ALA A 294 26.95 2.84 -17.74
N GLY A 295 26.60 3.78 -18.62
CA GLY A 295 27.48 4.35 -19.64
C GLY A 295 28.03 5.76 -19.35
N ALA A 296 27.62 6.43 -18.27
CA ALA A 296 28.06 7.79 -17.96
C ALA A 296 28.59 7.87 -16.52
N ALA A 297 29.91 7.69 -16.38
CA ALA A 297 30.63 8.05 -15.16
C ALA A 297 30.61 9.57 -14.98
N THR A 298 29.50 10.13 -14.51
CA THR A 298 29.36 11.56 -14.21
C THR A 298 28.80 11.75 -12.80
N ASN A 299 29.65 12.11 -11.83
CA ASN A 299 29.33 12.85 -10.59
C ASN A 299 28.03 12.49 -9.81
N THR A 300 27.52 11.27 -9.93
CA THR A 300 26.25 10.80 -9.33
C THR A 300 26.28 10.73 -7.80
N ASP A 301 27.48 10.75 -7.20
CA ASP A 301 27.66 10.59 -5.76
C ASP A 301 27.10 11.77 -4.94
N THR A 302 26.86 12.92 -5.57
CA THR A 302 26.39 14.14 -4.88
C THR A 302 24.87 14.32 -4.86
N LYS A 303 24.12 13.80 -5.83
CA LYS A 303 22.67 14.04 -5.92
C LYS A 303 21.89 13.05 -5.06
N VAL A 304 21.10 13.54 -4.09
CA VAL A 304 20.22 12.69 -3.26
C VAL A 304 19.23 11.94 -4.16
N PRO A 305 19.06 10.61 -4.04
CA PRO A 305 18.16 9.83 -4.89
C PRO A 305 16.71 10.28 -4.70
N ASP A 306 15.87 9.99 -5.69
CA ASP A 306 14.44 10.26 -5.56
C ASP A 306 13.79 9.22 -4.66
N VAL A 307 12.80 9.67 -3.89
CA VAL A 307 12.08 8.84 -2.92
C VAL A 307 10.60 8.89 -3.18
N TYR A 308 9.94 7.77 -2.95
CA TYR A 308 8.51 7.62 -3.18
C TYR A 308 7.87 6.92 -2.00
N ILE A 309 6.76 7.48 -1.53
CA ILE A 309 5.93 6.90 -0.49
C ILE A 309 4.95 5.93 -1.13
N ILE A 310 4.82 4.73 -0.57
CA ILE A 310 3.97 3.64 -1.06
C ILE A 310 3.16 3.03 0.09
N ASP A 311 2.18 2.19 -0.25
CA ASP A 311 1.35 1.43 0.71
C ASP A 311 0.40 2.32 1.52
N PHE A 312 -0.61 2.88 0.83
CA PHE A 312 -1.59 3.79 1.43
C PHE A 312 -2.81 3.06 2.03
N ASN A 313 -2.77 1.76 2.27
CA ASN A 313 -3.91 0.99 2.80
C ASN A 313 -4.35 1.42 4.22
N ALA A 314 -3.47 2.08 4.96
CA ALA A 314 -3.73 2.63 6.29
C ALA A 314 -3.96 4.15 6.29
N SER A 315 -4.00 4.78 5.11
CA SER A 315 -4.05 6.24 4.98
C SER A 315 -5.42 6.85 5.27
N TYR A 316 -5.47 8.17 5.40
CA TYR A 316 -6.70 8.95 5.48
C TYR A 316 -6.74 10.02 4.39
N VAL A 317 -7.88 10.11 3.71
CA VAL A 317 -8.23 11.20 2.79
C VAL A 317 -8.96 12.27 3.60
N LEU A 318 -8.25 13.35 3.93
CA LEU A 318 -8.63 14.31 4.97
C LEU A 318 -9.84 15.17 4.65
N ASP A 319 -10.08 15.42 3.36
CA ASP A 319 -11.24 16.15 2.84
C ASP A 319 -12.36 15.23 2.34
N SER A 320 -12.22 13.92 2.53
CA SER A 320 -13.26 12.96 2.18
C SER A 320 -14.52 13.21 3.03
N PRO A 321 -15.72 13.20 2.42
CA PRO A 321 -16.97 13.30 3.18
C PRO A 321 -17.14 12.11 4.15
N PHE A 322 -16.41 11.02 3.91
CA PHE A 322 -16.46 9.83 4.75
C PHE A 322 -15.47 9.87 5.91
N TYR A 323 -14.51 10.79 5.97
CA TYR A 323 -13.56 10.85 7.08
C TYR A 323 -14.21 11.51 8.30
N ARG A 324 -14.05 10.95 9.51
CA ARG A 324 -14.70 11.46 10.74
C ARG A 324 -14.20 12.84 11.13
N ASP A 325 -12.89 13.02 11.03
CA ASP A 325 -12.22 14.24 11.45
C ASP A 325 -11.94 15.13 10.23
N GLN A 326 -12.96 15.37 9.40
CA GLN A 326 -12.81 16.13 8.14
C GLN A 326 -12.00 17.38 8.37
N ARG A 327 -10.84 17.47 7.71
CA ARG A 327 -9.98 18.65 7.76
C ARG A 327 -10.09 19.33 6.41
N LYS A 328 -10.69 20.52 6.40
CA LYS A 328 -10.51 21.42 5.26
C LYS A 328 -9.03 21.81 5.21
N GLN A 329 -8.42 21.72 4.03
CA GLN A 329 -7.08 22.28 3.83
C GLN A 329 -7.12 23.76 4.20
N ALA A 330 -6.50 24.11 5.33
CA ALA A 330 -6.61 25.43 5.92
C ALA A 330 -5.50 26.39 5.46
N GLY A 331 -4.58 25.95 4.59
CA GLY A 331 -3.38 26.71 4.24
C GLY A 331 -3.01 26.64 2.77
N THR A 332 -2.20 27.62 2.33
CA THR A 332 -1.64 27.70 0.98
C THR A 332 -0.28 27.02 0.84
N LEU A 333 0.29 26.53 1.95
CA LEU A 333 1.60 25.91 2.02
C LEU A 333 1.56 24.60 2.85
N PRO A 334 2.39 23.60 2.51
CA PRO A 334 2.54 22.38 3.29
C PRO A 334 3.11 22.65 4.68
N MET A 335 2.78 21.78 5.66
CA MET A 335 3.38 21.87 6.99
C MET A 335 4.89 21.64 6.90
N ASN A 336 5.66 22.50 7.57
CA ASN A 336 7.11 22.33 7.63
C ASN A 336 7.46 20.96 8.27
N PRO A 337 8.32 20.12 7.63
CA PRO A 337 8.69 18.82 8.16
C PRO A 337 9.26 18.88 9.58
N MET A 338 9.97 19.95 9.93
CA MET A 338 10.44 20.18 11.30
C MET A 338 9.29 20.13 12.30
N HIS A 339 8.14 20.74 12.00
CA HIS A 339 7.00 20.77 12.91
C HIS A 339 6.27 19.42 12.95
N LEU A 340 6.10 18.79 11.79
CA LEU A 340 5.41 17.50 11.67
C LEU A 340 6.14 16.39 12.42
N PHE A 341 7.47 16.43 12.45
CA PHE A 341 8.33 15.42 13.04
C PHE A 341 9.00 15.84 14.36
N TRP A 342 8.74 17.03 14.89
CA TRP A 342 9.38 17.55 16.13
C TRP A 342 9.23 16.64 17.35
N ASN A 343 8.11 15.91 17.39
CA ASN A 343 7.76 15.01 18.48
C ASN A 343 7.84 13.54 18.09
N ASN A 344 8.35 13.23 16.89
CA ASN A 344 8.49 11.88 16.39
C ASN A 344 9.89 11.35 16.68
N THR A 345 9.99 10.10 17.15
CA THR A 345 11.28 9.46 17.44
C THR A 345 11.87 8.72 16.24
N LEU A 346 11.07 8.49 15.18
CA LEU A 346 11.43 7.71 14.00
C LEU A 346 12.14 6.38 14.32
N GLN A 347 11.80 5.74 15.45
CA GLN A 347 12.49 4.54 15.94
C GLN A 347 12.50 3.41 14.89
N ASP A 348 11.40 3.24 14.17
CA ASP A 348 11.27 2.23 13.11
C ASP A 348 12.27 2.44 11.97
N PHE A 349 12.82 3.65 11.79
CA PHE A 349 13.85 3.94 10.80
C PHE A 349 15.24 3.39 11.17
N GLY A 350 15.43 2.89 12.39
CA GLY A 350 16.64 2.15 12.77
C GLY A 350 17.92 2.90 12.39
N ARG A 351 18.82 2.24 11.65
CA ARG A 351 20.13 2.80 11.26
C ARG A 351 20.09 3.91 10.21
N TRP A 352 18.92 4.26 9.67
CA TRP A 352 18.77 5.47 8.84
C TRP A 352 18.92 6.75 9.66
N VAL A 353 18.58 6.68 10.95
CA VAL A 353 18.78 7.78 11.89
C VAL A 353 19.99 7.42 12.77
N PRO A 354 21.02 8.28 12.87
CA PRO A 354 22.17 8.03 13.72
C PRO A 354 21.78 7.76 15.17
N LEU A 355 22.51 6.89 15.85
CA LEU A 355 22.19 6.47 17.22
C LEU A 355 22.11 7.64 18.21
N THR A 356 22.96 8.66 18.04
CA THR A 356 22.93 9.89 18.84
C THR A 356 21.59 10.60 18.73
N TYR A 357 20.98 10.62 17.55
CA TYR A 357 19.71 11.31 17.30
C TYR A 357 18.52 10.52 17.88
N HIS A 358 18.57 9.18 17.86
CA HIS A 358 17.60 8.33 18.56
C HIS A 358 17.64 8.54 20.07
N ARG A 359 18.85 8.61 20.65
CA ARG A 359 19.05 8.68 22.10
C ARG A 359 18.77 10.07 22.67
N GLN A 360 19.00 11.11 21.87
CA GLN A 360 18.94 12.49 22.33
C GLN A 360 17.99 13.28 21.42
N ARG A 361 16.73 13.37 21.82
CA ARG A 361 15.72 14.15 21.11
C ARG A 361 16.10 15.62 20.87
N PRO A 362 16.76 16.34 21.81
CA PRO A 362 17.25 17.70 21.52
C PRO A 362 18.23 17.74 20.35
N VAL A 363 19.00 16.66 20.13
CA VAL A 363 19.94 16.55 19.01
C VAL A 363 19.22 16.34 17.69
N PHE A 364 18.24 15.43 17.65
CA PHE A 364 17.39 15.24 16.48
C PHE A 364 16.62 16.52 16.12
N ASN A 365 16.04 17.20 17.11
CA ASN A 365 15.36 18.49 16.92
C ASN A 365 16.33 19.58 16.43
N GLY A 366 17.59 19.55 16.88
CA GLY A 366 18.62 20.45 16.36
C GLY A 366 18.93 20.20 14.88
N TRP A 367 18.94 18.94 14.44
CA TRP A 367 19.04 18.59 13.01
C TRP A 367 17.81 19.06 12.22
N LEU A 368 16.59 18.81 12.70
CA LEU A 368 15.35 19.32 12.08
C LEU A 368 15.41 20.84 11.92
N HIS A 369 15.78 21.55 12.99
CA HIS A 369 15.89 23.00 13.01
C HIS A 369 16.95 23.50 12.03
N LYS A 370 18.13 22.88 12.00
CA LYS A 370 19.18 23.23 11.04
C LYS A 370 18.70 23.08 9.59
N LYS A 371 17.93 22.04 9.29
CA LYS A 371 17.48 21.71 7.93
C LYS A 371 16.33 22.61 7.46
N TRP A 372 15.30 22.86 8.30
CA TRP A 372 14.06 23.49 7.84
C TRP A 372 13.63 24.80 8.53
N SER A 373 14.32 25.29 9.57
CA SER A 373 13.92 26.55 10.25
C SER A 373 13.88 27.77 9.32
N ARG A 374 14.72 27.78 8.28
CA ARG A 374 14.79 28.84 7.26
C ARG A 374 14.30 28.38 5.88
N ALA A 375 13.72 27.18 5.79
CA ALA A 375 13.21 26.67 4.52
C ALA A 375 12.00 27.51 4.08
N LYS A 376 12.03 27.96 2.82
CA LYS A 376 10.89 28.63 2.18
C LYS A 376 9.94 27.58 1.59
N GLY A 377 8.69 27.97 1.37
CA GLY A 377 7.68 27.09 0.76
C GLY A 377 6.96 26.17 1.74
N PHE A 378 7.18 26.33 3.04
CA PHE A 378 6.44 25.63 4.09
C PHE A 378 5.71 26.62 5.00
N LEU A 379 4.63 26.15 5.62
CA LEU A 379 3.86 26.87 6.62
C LEU A 379 4.72 27.16 7.85
N VAL A 380 4.75 28.43 8.26
CA VAL A 380 5.34 28.87 9.53
C VAL A 380 4.36 28.56 10.65
N ALA A 381 4.83 27.92 11.72
CA ALA A 381 3.97 27.60 12.87
C ALA A 381 3.50 28.87 13.57
N ASN A 382 2.19 28.98 13.80
CA ASN A 382 1.63 30.04 14.64
C ASN A 382 1.90 29.75 16.14
N ALA A 383 1.59 30.70 17.02
CA ALA A 383 1.84 30.58 18.45
C ALA A 383 1.20 29.31 19.07
N ALA A 384 -0.05 29.00 18.70
CA ALA A 384 -0.75 27.82 19.21
C ALA A 384 -0.08 26.52 18.78
N MET A 385 0.40 26.42 17.53
CA MET A 385 1.16 25.26 17.06
C MET A 385 2.49 25.13 17.81
N ARG A 386 3.20 26.25 18.02
CA ARG A 386 4.48 26.24 18.75
C ARG A 386 4.30 25.79 20.19
N GLU A 387 3.24 26.24 20.85
CA GLU A 387 2.89 25.80 22.21
C GLU A 387 2.49 24.32 22.23
N TYR A 388 1.55 23.91 21.38
CA TYR A 388 1.03 22.54 21.34
C TYR A 388 2.12 21.50 21.07
N TYR A 389 2.96 21.76 20.06
CA TYR A 389 4.05 20.84 19.70
C TYR A 389 5.33 21.08 20.52
N LYS A 390 5.35 22.10 21.40
CA LYS A 390 6.54 22.53 22.15
C LYS A 390 7.74 22.78 21.22
N LEU A 391 7.50 23.49 20.11
CA LEU A 391 8.51 23.78 19.09
C LEU A 391 9.66 24.66 19.61
N ASP A 392 9.44 25.38 20.71
CA ASP A 392 10.45 26.23 21.34
C ASP A 392 11.20 25.52 22.49
N SER A 393 11.03 24.19 22.63
CA SER A 393 11.83 23.37 23.56
C SER A 393 13.32 23.39 23.20
N GLU A 394 14.20 23.20 24.19
CA GLU A 394 15.64 23.12 23.96
C GLU A 394 16.03 22.11 22.87
N PHE A 395 16.94 22.54 21.99
CA PHE A 395 17.55 21.72 20.96
C PHE A 395 19.05 22.03 20.84
N THR A 396 19.82 21.08 20.33
CA THR A 396 21.27 21.22 20.14
C THR A 396 21.63 20.62 18.80
N TYR A 397 22.35 21.34 17.95
CA TYR A 397 22.78 20.78 16.67
C TYR A 397 24.13 20.07 16.83
N ILE A 398 24.15 18.76 16.59
CA ILE A 398 25.37 17.97 16.42
C ILE A 398 25.39 17.48 14.97
N PRO A 399 26.44 17.76 14.18
CA PRO A 399 26.56 17.24 12.82
C PRO A 399 26.45 15.71 12.79
N PRO A 400 25.90 15.13 11.71
CA PRO A 400 25.90 13.68 11.54
C PRO A 400 27.33 13.18 11.32
N GLU A 401 27.78 12.29 12.19
CA GLU A 401 29.08 11.59 12.13
C GLU A 401 28.89 10.11 11.80
#